data_AF-A0A9E7G3Z4-F1
#
_entry.id   AF-A0A9E7G3Z4-F1
#
_cell.length_a   1.000
_cell.length_b   1.000
_cell.length_c   1.000
_cell.angle_alpha   90.00
_cell.angle_beta   90.00
_cell.angle_gamma   90.00
#
_symmetry.space_group_name_H-M   'P 1'
#
loop_
_entity.id
_entity.type
_entity.pdbx_description
1 polymer ?
#
loop_
_entity_poly.entity_id
_entity_poly.type
_entity_poly.pdbx_seq_one_letter_code
_entity_poly.pdbx_strand_id
1 'polypeptide(L)'
;MAALIGSLNLVPPPSLSSLPSLVSHSSSKWRRFLSASAPCTRLSPPQCSSVAELGEGLGRVSAVALVAASLFFADPALAFKGGGPYGAEVTRGQDLTGKDFSGKTLIKQDFKTSILRQANFKGAKLLGASFFDADLTGADLSDADLRGADFSLANVTKANLSNANLEGALATGNTSFRGSNIDGADFTDVPLREDQREYLCKVADGVNPVTGNSTRDTLLCS
;
A
#
# COMPACT_ATOMS: atom_id res chain seq x y z
N MET A 1 65.19 7.70 7.69
CA MET A 1 64.85 6.28 7.45
C MET A 1 63.43 6.23 6.93
N ALA A 2 63.12 5.35 5.98
CA ALA A 2 61.90 5.38 5.19
C ALA A 2 61.14 4.03 5.22
N ALA A 3 59.95 4.02 4.62
CA ALA A 3 59.04 2.88 4.44
C ALA A 3 58.28 2.46 5.73
N LEU A 4 57.08 1.89 5.67
CA LEU A 4 56.37 1.27 4.54
C LEU A 4 54.92 1.81 4.37
N ILE A 5 54.47 1.94 3.12
CA ILE A 5 53.07 2.17 2.76
C ILE A 5 52.52 0.84 2.24
N GLY A 6 51.41 0.36 2.81
CA GLY A 6 50.79 -0.90 2.41
C GLY A 6 49.90 -0.77 1.19
N SER A 7 50.27 -1.40 0.08
CA SER A 7 49.47 -1.44 -1.16
C SER A 7 48.25 -2.36 -1.00
N LEU A 8 47.05 -1.84 -1.23
CA LEU A 8 45.87 -2.69 -1.47
C LEU A 8 45.87 -3.19 -2.92
N ASN A 9 45.76 -4.50 -3.09
CA ASN A 9 45.62 -5.13 -4.41
C ASN A 9 44.20 -4.91 -4.95
N LEU A 10 44.09 -4.30 -6.13
CA LEU A 10 42.85 -4.22 -6.89
C LEU A 10 42.58 -5.56 -7.60
N VAL A 11 41.42 -6.16 -7.37
CA VAL A 11 40.95 -7.35 -8.09
C VAL A 11 40.26 -6.91 -9.39
N PRO A 12 40.69 -7.38 -10.58
CA PRO A 12 40.02 -7.07 -11.83
C PRO A 12 38.73 -7.90 -12.02
N PRO A 13 37.70 -7.36 -12.70
CA PRO A 13 36.47 -8.10 -12.98
C PRO A 13 36.66 -9.15 -14.09
N PRO A 14 35.88 -10.25 -14.09
CA PRO A 14 35.98 -11.29 -15.11
C PRO A 14 35.46 -10.83 -16.48
N SER A 15 36.08 -11.35 -17.54
CA SER A 15 35.80 -11.04 -18.94
C SER A 15 34.52 -11.67 -19.48
N LEU A 16 33.77 -10.92 -20.29
CA LEU A 16 32.61 -11.40 -21.06
C LEU A 16 33.04 -12.30 -22.23
N SER A 17 32.75 -13.60 -22.15
CA SER A 17 32.90 -14.52 -23.29
C SER A 17 31.98 -15.74 -23.20
N SER A 18 30.78 -15.67 -23.81
CA SER A 18 30.08 -16.77 -24.53
C SER A 18 28.58 -16.45 -24.72
N LEU A 19 28.25 -15.78 -25.83
CA LEU A 19 26.88 -15.77 -26.36
C LEU A 19 26.86 -16.60 -27.66
N PRO A 20 26.03 -17.64 -27.78
CA PRO A 20 25.74 -18.26 -29.06
C PRO A 20 24.68 -17.45 -29.81
N SER A 21 25.02 -17.02 -31.01
CA SER A 21 24.12 -16.39 -32.00
C SER A 21 23.47 -17.42 -32.93
N LEU A 22 22.55 -16.95 -33.81
CA LEU A 22 21.90 -17.66 -34.95
C LEU A 22 20.59 -18.41 -34.57
N VAL A 23 19.52 -18.47 -35.38
CA VAL A 23 19.21 -17.83 -36.69
C VAL A 23 17.68 -17.75 -36.91
N SER A 24 17.21 -16.93 -37.85
CA SER A 24 15.79 -16.77 -38.24
C SER A 24 15.44 -17.41 -39.61
N HIS A 25 14.13 -17.55 -39.88
CA HIS A 25 13.50 -18.04 -41.13
C HIS A 25 13.61 -19.57 -41.37
N SER A 26 12.56 -20.29 -41.78
CA SER A 26 11.79 -20.05 -43.03
C SER A 26 10.39 -20.71 -43.05
N SER A 27 9.61 -20.36 -44.08
CA SER A 27 8.17 -20.61 -44.28
C SER A 27 7.80 -21.98 -44.86
N SER A 28 6.58 -22.46 -44.56
CA SER A 28 5.51 -22.74 -45.56
C SER A 28 4.29 -23.44 -44.92
N LYS A 29 3.05 -23.13 -45.35
CA LYS A 29 2.29 -23.90 -46.36
C LYS A 29 0.79 -23.51 -46.44
N TRP A 30 0.22 -23.66 -47.66
CA TRP A 30 -1.20 -23.68 -48.05
C TRP A 30 -1.97 -22.36 -48.30
N ARG A 31 -2.94 -22.44 -49.23
CA ARG A 31 -3.71 -21.38 -49.92
C ARG A 31 -5.15 -21.84 -50.19
N ARG A 32 -6.08 -20.87 -50.38
CA ARG A 32 -7.44 -20.95 -51.01
C ARG A 32 -8.49 -21.73 -50.20
N PHE A 33 -9.74 -21.25 -50.06
CA PHE A 33 -10.70 -20.89 -51.12
C PHE A 33 -11.62 -19.67 -50.78
N LEU A 34 -12.44 -19.24 -51.75
CA LEU A 34 -13.40 -18.12 -51.71
C LEU A 34 -14.87 -18.63 -51.62
N SER A 35 -15.82 -17.82 -51.09
CA SER A 35 -17.06 -17.37 -51.80
C SER A 35 -18.29 -17.03 -50.91
N ALA A 36 -19.02 -15.96 -51.30
CA ALA A 36 -20.47 -15.71 -51.16
C ALA A 36 -21.15 -15.23 -49.85
N SER A 37 -22.35 -14.65 -50.03
CA SER A 37 -23.14 -13.80 -49.10
C SER A 37 -24.65 -13.80 -49.50
N ALA A 38 -25.63 -13.15 -48.85
CA ALA A 38 -25.58 -12.14 -47.78
C ALA A 38 -26.59 -12.36 -46.60
N PRO A 39 -27.82 -11.77 -46.50
CA PRO A 39 -28.19 -11.16 -45.21
C PRO A 39 -29.48 -11.67 -44.53
N CYS A 40 -29.49 -11.63 -43.20
CA CYS A 40 -30.68 -11.82 -42.35
C CYS A 40 -31.15 -10.48 -41.74
N THR A 41 -32.46 -10.30 -41.54
CA THR A 41 -33.04 -9.12 -40.89
C THR A 41 -33.94 -9.45 -39.70
N ARG A 42 -33.72 -8.70 -38.61
CA ARG A 42 -34.60 -8.37 -37.46
C ARG A 42 -34.92 -9.40 -36.33
N LEU A 43 -34.56 -8.94 -35.12
CA LEU A 43 -35.14 -9.16 -33.78
C LEU A 43 -35.19 -10.58 -33.18
N SER A 44 -34.19 -10.90 -32.34
CA SER A 44 -34.30 -11.30 -30.90
C SER A 44 -33.03 -12.05 -30.44
N PRO A 45 -32.38 -11.70 -29.31
CA PRO A 45 -31.28 -12.49 -28.74
C PRO A 45 -31.77 -13.39 -27.57
N PRO A 46 -30.95 -14.35 -27.07
CA PRO A 46 -29.57 -14.64 -27.46
C PRO A 46 -29.33 -16.10 -27.91
N GLN A 47 -28.43 -16.26 -28.89
CA GLN A 47 -27.29 -17.22 -28.94
C GLN A 47 -26.88 -17.49 -30.39
N CYS A 48 -25.77 -16.90 -30.84
CA CYS A 48 -24.69 -17.62 -31.53
C CYS A 48 -23.53 -16.68 -31.86
N SER A 49 -22.32 -17.20 -31.76
CA SER A 49 -21.05 -16.56 -32.10
C SER A 49 -20.70 -16.69 -33.58
N SER A 50 -20.21 -15.63 -34.20
CA SER A 50 -19.08 -15.72 -35.15
C SER A 50 -18.43 -14.34 -35.37
N VAL A 51 -17.19 -14.36 -35.84
CA VAL A 51 -16.35 -13.19 -36.10
C VAL A 51 -16.18 -13.05 -37.62
N ALA A 52 -16.29 -11.84 -38.18
CA ALA A 52 -15.95 -11.57 -39.57
C ALA A 52 -15.55 -10.10 -39.78
N GLU A 53 -14.72 -9.86 -40.81
CA GLU A 53 -13.86 -8.69 -40.95
C GLU A 53 -14.48 -7.46 -41.67
N LEU A 54 -13.87 -6.31 -41.38
CA LEU A 54 -13.52 -5.18 -42.26
C LEU A 54 -14.38 -4.88 -43.51
N GLY A 55 -14.90 -3.65 -43.56
CA GLY A 55 -15.24 -2.93 -44.78
C GLY A 55 -14.78 -1.47 -44.67
N GLU A 56 -13.96 -1.00 -45.61
CA GLU A 56 -13.39 0.35 -45.58
C GLU A 56 -14.43 1.44 -45.88
N GLY A 57 -14.33 2.57 -45.18
CA GLY A 57 -15.27 3.68 -45.29
C GLY A 57 -14.65 5.03 -44.94
N LEU A 58 -13.69 5.50 -45.75
CA LEU A 58 -13.09 6.83 -45.63
C LEU A 58 -14.12 7.93 -45.97
N GLY A 59 -14.78 8.48 -44.95
CA GLY A 59 -15.91 9.40 -45.14
C GLY A 59 -16.20 10.34 -43.96
N ARG A 60 -15.23 11.17 -43.56
CA ARG A 60 -15.43 12.34 -42.67
C ARG A 60 -16.22 12.07 -41.37
N VAL A 61 -15.69 11.21 -40.50
CA VAL A 61 -16.05 11.27 -39.08
C VAL A 61 -15.35 12.50 -38.48
N SER A 62 -16.12 13.51 -38.07
CA SER A 62 -15.57 14.71 -37.39
C SER A 62 -14.73 14.32 -36.17
N ALA A 63 -13.64 15.05 -35.95
CA ALA A 63 -12.61 14.76 -34.95
C ALA A 63 -13.04 15.02 -33.49
N VAL A 64 -14.11 14.35 -33.04
CA VAL A 64 -14.63 14.37 -31.66
C VAL A 64 -14.54 12.98 -31.01
N ALA A 65 -14.28 11.93 -31.79
CA ALA A 65 -14.12 10.54 -31.31
C ALA A 65 -12.69 10.20 -30.78
N LEU A 66 -11.94 11.20 -30.29
CA LEU A 66 -10.55 11.02 -29.82
C LEU A 66 -10.29 11.50 -28.37
N VAL A 67 -11.34 11.63 -27.54
CA VAL A 67 -11.20 11.99 -26.11
C VAL A 67 -11.69 10.87 -25.16
N ALA A 68 -12.36 9.84 -25.68
CA ALA A 68 -12.99 8.79 -24.87
C ALA A 68 -12.04 7.67 -24.36
N ALA A 69 -10.72 7.86 -24.43
CA ALA A 69 -9.72 6.85 -24.05
C ALA A 69 -8.68 7.33 -23.01
N SER A 70 -8.85 8.52 -22.43
CA SER A 70 -7.86 9.12 -21.50
C SER A 70 -8.37 9.31 -20.07
N LEU A 71 -9.55 8.79 -19.72
CA LEU A 71 -10.20 9.08 -18.43
C LEU A 71 -10.36 7.90 -17.46
N PHE A 72 -10.18 6.65 -17.89
CA PHE A 72 -10.26 5.49 -16.99
C PHE A 72 -9.26 4.38 -17.35
N PHE A 73 -7.98 4.64 -17.11
CA PHE A 73 -6.99 3.57 -16.83
C PHE A 73 -6.70 3.50 -15.32
N ALA A 74 -7.78 3.37 -14.54
CA ALA A 74 -7.67 2.67 -13.27
C ALA A 74 -7.66 1.17 -13.61
N ASP A 75 -6.47 0.64 -13.93
CA ASP A 75 -6.31 -0.76 -14.31
C ASP A 75 -6.71 -1.67 -13.13
N PRO A 76 -7.82 -2.44 -13.22
CA PRO A 76 -8.28 -3.26 -12.10
C PRO A 76 -7.32 -4.41 -11.77
N ALA A 77 -6.31 -4.66 -12.62
CA ALA A 77 -5.30 -5.71 -12.43
C ALA A 77 -4.18 -5.36 -11.44
N LEU A 78 -4.09 -4.12 -10.94
CA LEU A 78 -3.17 -3.77 -9.83
C LEU A 78 -3.73 -4.13 -8.43
N ALA A 79 -4.83 -4.88 -8.38
CA ALA A 79 -5.29 -5.51 -7.16
C ALA A 79 -4.26 -6.54 -6.63
N PHE A 80 -3.94 -6.44 -5.34
CA PHE A 80 -3.20 -7.43 -4.54
C PHE A 80 -1.66 -7.42 -4.60
N LYS A 81 -1.04 -6.26 -4.34
CA LYS A 81 0.29 -6.17 -3.70
C LYS A 81 0.36 -4.99 -2.72
N GLY A 82 0.02 -5.26 -1.45
CA GLY A 82 -0.21 -4.25 -0.42
C GLY A 82 -1.65 -3.72 -0.45
N GLY A 83 -2.21 -3.45 0.73
CA GLY A 83 -3.62 -3.06 0.87
C GLY A 83 -3.87 -1.56 0.74
N GLY A 84 -5.08 -1.16 1.10
CA GLY A 84 -5.64 0.18 0.91
C GLY A 84 -5.88 0.53 -0.57
N PRO A 85 -6.41 1.73 -0.86
CA PRO A 85 -6.68 2.20 -2.22
C PRO A 85 -5.42 2.74 -2.92
N TYR A 86 -4.32 2.93 -2.19
CA TYR A 86 -3.04 3.32 -2.75
C TYR A 86 -2.17 2.07 -2.94
N GLY A 87 -1.58 1.87 -4.12
CA GLY A 87 -0.62 0.78 -4.31
C GLY A 87 0.58 0.94 -3.35
N ALA A 88 1.16 -0.17 -2.89
CA ALA A 88 2.22 -0.12 -1.86
C ALA A 88 3.39 0.82 -2.20
N GLU A 89 3.75 0.93 -3.47
CA GLU A 89 4.81 1.82 -3.98
C GLU A 89 4.54 3.32 -3.70
N VAL A 90 3.28 3.71 -3.51
CA VAL A 90 2.85 5.10 -3.24
C VAL A 90 3.03 5.47 -1.77
N THR A 91 2.99 4.49 -0.86
CA THR A 91 2.98 4.74 0.59
C THR A 91 4.21 4.23 1.33
N ARG A 92 4.88 3.18 0.82
CA ARG A 92 6.01 2.51 1.49
C ARG A 92 7.33 3.22 1.23
N GLY A 93 8.10 3.44 2.29
CA GLY A 93 9.44 4.05 2.24
C GLY A 93 9.43 5.50 1.74
N GLN A 94 8.27 6.15 1.76
CA GLN A 94 8.09 7.50 1.23
C GLN A 94 8.22 8.57 2.33
N ASP A 95 8.57 9.79 1.94
CA ASP A 95 8.36 10.96 2.78
C ASP A 95 6.93 11.49 2.57
N LEU A 96 6.12 11.29 3.61
CA LEU A 96 4.72 11.66 3.72
C LEU A 96 4.51 12.59 4.92
N THR A 97 5.56 13.35 5.30
CA THR A 97 5.51 14.38 6.35
C THR A 97 4.36 15.36 6.09
N GLY A 98 3.51 15.57 7.10
CA GLY A 98 2.38 16.51 7.06
C GLY A 98 1.25 16.14 6.08
N LYS A 99 1.22 14.92 5.52
CA LYS A 99 0.18 14.52 4.55
C LYS A 99 -1.15 14.23 5.24
N ASP A 100 -2.24 14.59 4.56
CA ASP A 100 -3.60 14.40 5.05
C ASP A 100 -4.24 13.11 4.51
N PHE A 101 -4.47 12.20 5.46
CA PHE A 101 -5.11 10.90 5.35
C PHE A 101 -6.40 10.81 6.19
N SER A 102 -6.90 11.93 6.73
CA SER A 102 -8.07 11.95 7.60
C SER A 102 -9.33 11.38 6.92
N GLY A 103 -10.09 10.59 7.68
CA GLY A 103 -11.30 9.89 7.24
C GLY A 103 -11.09 8.85 6.12
N LYS A 104 -9.86 8.63 5.62
CA LYS A 104 -9.62 7.76 4.47
C LYS A 104 -9.73 6.28 4.86
N THR A 105 -10.18 5.46 3.91
CA THR A 105 -10.10 4.00 4.02
C THR A 105 -8.71 3.56 3.58
N LEU A 106 -7.95 2.94 4.47
CA LEU A 106 -6.54 2.56 4.35
C LEU A 106 -6.30 1.13 4.87
N ILE A 107 -7.31 0.27 4.76
CA ILE A 107 -7.32 -1.09 5.29
C ILE A 107 -6.18 -1.90 4.68
N LYS A 108 -5.24 -2.37 5.50
CA LYS A 108 -4.01 -3.07 5.11
C LYS A 108 -3.00 -2.26 4.27
N GLN A 109 -3.06 -0.93 4.31
CA GLN A 109 -2.10 -0.05 3.61
C GLN A 109 -0.66 -0.31 4.10
N ASP A 110 0.29 -0.37 3.17
CA ASP A 110 1.72 -0.58 3.45
C ASP A 110 2.44 0.78 3.61
N PHE A 111 2.62 1.23 4.85
CA PHE A 111 3.42 2.41 5.21
C PHE A 111 4.80 2.02 5.78
N LYS A 112 5.27 0.79 5.56
CA LYS A 112 6.55 0.31 6.11
C LYS A 112 7.71 1.25 5.78
N THR A 113 8.59 1.51 6.74
CA THR A 113 9.80 2.35 6.61
C THR A 113 9.57 3.80 6.16
N SER A 114 8.35 4.34 6.34
CA SER A 114 7.96 5.66 5.81
C SER A 114 8.10 6.77 6.84
N ILE A 115 8.31 8.00 6.37
CA ILE A 115 8.33 9.19 7.23
C ILE A 115 6.93 9.79 7.22
N LEU A 116 6.21 9.68 8.34
CA LEU A 116 4.83 10.10 8.56
C LEU A 116 4.72 11.18 9.64
N ARG A 117 5.80 11.94 9.85
CA ARG A 117 5.86 13.00 10.86
C ARG A 117 4.76 14.01 10.63
N GLN A 118 3.99 14.34 11.67
CA GLN A 118 2.85 15.26 11.58
C GLN A 118 1.78 14.88 10.52
N ALA A 119 1.76 13.64 10.02
CA ALA A 119 0.70 13.19 9.12
C ALA A 119 -0.64 13.12 9.86
N ASN A 120 -1.73 13.46 9.17
CA ASN A 120 -3.08 13.47 9.74
C ASN A 120 -3.83 12.21 9.30
N PHE A 121 -4.02 11.26 10.21
CA PHE A 121 -4.81 10.04 10.06
C PHE A 121 -6.11 10.09 10.87
N LYS A 122 -6.56 11.26 11.32
CA LYS A 122 -7.75 11.39 12.17
C LYS A 122 -8.97 10.71 11.55
N GLY A 123 -9.60 9.79 12.29
CA GLY A 123 -10.77 9.03 11.84
C GLY A 123 -10.53 8.08 10.65
N ALA A 124 -9.27 7.80 10.29
CA ALA A 124 -8.95 6.89 9.20
C ALA A 124 -9.24 5.42 9.56
N LYS A 125 -9.57 4.61 8.54
CA LYS A 125 -9.80 3.17 8.69
C LYS A 125 -8.53 2.41 8.30
N LEU A 126 -7.72 2.07 9.29
CA LEU A 126 -6.38 1.51 9.17
C LEU A 126 -6.29 0.04 9.63
N LEU A 127 -7.42 -0.66 9.71
CA LEU A 127 -7.52 -2.10 10.00
C LEU A 127 -6.42 -2.90 9.27
N GLY A 128 -5.50 -3.50 10.01
CA GLY A 128 -4.38 -4.29 9.49
C GLY A 128 -3.31 -3.55 8.70
N ALA A 129 -3.25 -2.21 8.75
CA ALA A 129 -2.21 -1.41 8.09
C ALA A 129 -0.82 -1.68 8.71
N SER A 130 0.24 -1.59 7.90
CA SER A 130 1.61 -1.76 8.39
C SER A 130 2.32 -0.41 8.50
N PHE A 131 2.68 -0.04 9.73
CA PHE A 131 3.57 1.06 10.08
C PHE A 131 4.94 0.54 10.53
N PHE A 132 5.32 -0.68 10.12
CA PHE A 132 6.58 -1.32 10.51
C PHE A 132 7.76 -0.39 10.24
N ASP A 133 8.56 -0.10 11.28
CA ASP A 133 9.75 0.76 11.19
C ASP A 133 9.47 2.17 10.59
N ALA A 134 8.23 2.68 10.73
CA ALA A 134 7.82 4.00 10.28
C ALA A 134 8.03 5.08 11.36
N ASP A 135 8.24 6.33 10.93
CA ASP A 135 8.36 7.48 11.81
C ASP A 135 7.05 8.30 11.83
N LEU A 136 6.22 8.05 12.83
CA LEU A 136 4.94 8.70 13.11
C LEU A 136 5.09 9.88 14.10
N THR A 137 6.29 10.48 14.26
CA THR A 137 6.50 11.52 15.28
C THR A 137 5.52 12.69 15.11
N GLY A 138 4.67 12.90 16.11
CA GLY A 138 3.66 13.96 16.10
C GLY A 138 2.49 13.76 15.12
N ALA A 139 2.27 12.55 14.59
CA ALA A 139 1.12 12.25 13.74
C ALA A 139 -0.21 12.30 14.53
N ASP A 140 -1.30 12.69 13.89
CA ASP A 140 -2.65 12.63 14.47
C ASP A 140 -3.36 11.35 14.03
N LEU A 141 -3.50 10.40 14.93
CA LEU A 141 -4.21 9.12 14.76
C LEU A 141 -5.52 9.11 15.58
N SER A 142 -6.03 10.28 16.02
CA SER A 142 -7.24 10.33 16.85
C SER A 142 -8.47 9.75 16.14
N ASP A 143 -9.35 9.12 16.92
CA ASP A 143 -10.59 8.48 16.43
C ASP A 143 -10.36 7.38 15.35
N ALA A 144 -9.13 6.91 15.11
CA ALA A 144 -8.81 5.97 14.04
C ALA A 144 -9.08 4.50 14.41
N ASP A 145 -9.49 3.71 13.41
CA ASP A 145 -9.60 2.24 13.51
C ASP A 145 -8.26 1.60 13.14
N LEU A 146 -7.44 1.28 14.14
CA LEU A 146 -6.08 0.73 14.05
C LEU A 146 -6.01 -0.76 14.37
N ARG A 147 -7.15 -1.47 14.39
CA ARG A 147 -7.21 -2.86 14.82
C ARG A 147 -6.31 -3.76 13.99
N GLY A 148 -5.52 -4.60 14.63
CA GLY A 148 -4.53 -5.46 13.99
C GLY A 148 -3.43 -4.74 13.19
N ALA A 149 -3.26 -3.41 13.34
CA ALA A 149 -2.18 -2.68 12.67
C ALA A 149 -0.80 -3.05 13.25
N ASP A 150 0.24 -3.01 12.43
CA ASP A 150 1.61 -3.34 12.83
C ASP A 150 2.45 -2.08 13.04
N PHE A 151 2.69 -1.73 14.31
CA PHE A 151 3.59 -0.65 14.75
C PHE A 151 4.97 -1.19 15.18
N SER A 152 5.33 -2.43 14.84
CA SER A 152 6.62 -3.00 15.26
C SER A 152 7.80 -2.15 14.75
N LEU A 153 8.74 -1.84 15.65
CA LEU A 153 9.86 -0.90 15.44
C LEU A 153 9.47 0.58 15.18
N ALA A 154 8.19 0.93 15.14
CA ALA A 154 7.75 2.28 14.78
C ALA A 154 8.07 3.34 15.85
N ASN A 155 8.46 4.53 15.41
CA ASN A 155 8.55 5.71 16.28
C ASN A 155 7.19 6.41 16.31
N VAL A 156 6.40 6.14 17.34
CA VAL A 156 5.05 6.69 17.56
C VAL A 156 5.07 7.85 18.57
N THR A 157 6.23 8.50 18.78
CA THR A 157 6.40 9.51 19.84
C THR A 157 5.63 10.80 19.56
N LYS A 158 5.08 11.40 20.62
CA LYS A 158 4.24 12.62 20.55
C LYS A 158 3.02 12.53 19.63
N ALA A 159 2.65 11.33 19.16
CA ALA A 159 1.47 11.13 18.34
C ALA A 159 0.19 11.35 19.16
N ASN A 160 -0.91 11.70 18.50
CA ASN A 160 -2.22 11.75 19.12
C ASN A 160 -2.98 10.45 18.81
N LEU A 161 -3.15 9.57 19.78
CA LEU A 161 -3.91 8.30 19.68
C LEU A 161 -5.25 8.38 20.42
N SER A 162 -5.72 9.58 20.80
CA SER A 162 -6.96 9.71 21.57
C SER A 162 -8.16 9.08 20.86
N ASN A 163 -8.99 8.33 21.59
CA ASN A 163 -10.11 7.54 21.06
C ASN A 163 -9.76 6.47 20.00
N ALA A 164 -8.49 6.25 19.67
CA ALA A 164 -8.12 5.28 18.66
C ALA A 164 -8.35 3.84 19.16
N ASN A 165 -8.82 2.95 18.28
CA ASN A 165 -8.98 1.53 18.61
C ASN A 165 -7.80 0.73 18.07
N LEU A 166 -6.92 0.24 18.95
CA LEU A 166 -5.74 -0.57 18.61
C LEU A 166 -5.94 -2.07 18.90
N GLU A 167 -7.17 -2.58 19.02
CA GLU A 167 -7.47 -3.99 19.33
C GLU A 167 -6.61 -4.96 18.48
N GLY A 168 -5.81 -5.80 19.14
CA GLY A 168 -4.93 -6.78 18.50
C GLY A 168 -3.78 -6.20 17.65
N ALA A 169 -3.48 -4.90 17.74
CA ALA A 169 -2.34 -4.28 17.07
C ALA A 169 -1.00 -4.79 17.62
N LEU A 170 0.05 -4.78 16.80
CA LEU A 170 1.40 -5.24 17.18
C LEU A 170 2.30 -4.04 17.51
N ALA A 171 2.94 -4.04 18.69
CA ALA A 171 3.82 -2.96 19.15
C ALA A 171 5.21 -3.47 19.59
N THR A 172 5.76 -4.42 18.82
CA THR A 172 6.96 -5.20 19.20
C THR A 172 8.28 -4.50 18.88
N GLY A 173 9.38 -4.96 19.50
CA GLY A 173 10.70 -4.35 19.32
C GLY A 173 10.78 -2.93 19.89
N ASN A 174 11.63 -2.05 19.33
CA ASN A 174 11.91 -0.72 19.89
C ASN A 174 10.78 0.33 19.70
N THR A 175 9.52 -0.10 19.48
CA THR A 175 8.36 0.79 19.36
C THR A 175 8.21 1.71 20.57
N SER A 176 8.07 3.01 20.31
CA SER A 176 8.03 4.05 21.35
C SER A 176 6.79 4.94 21.25
N PHE A 177 6.04 5.02 22.34
CA PHE A 177 4.86 5.88 22.51
C PHE A 177 5.16 7.11 23.40
N ARG A 178 6.45 7.49 23.55
CA ARG A 178 6.84 8.52 24.52
C ARG A 178 6.25 9.89 24.15
N GLY A 179 5.52 10.49 25.09
CA GLY A 179 4.87 11.79 24.97
C GLY A 179 3.61 11.78 24.12
N SER A 180 3.11 10.61 23.73
CA SER A 180 1.91 10.47 22.92
C SER A 180 0.65 10.57 23.78
N ASN A 181 -0.40 11.21 23.26
CA ASN A 181 -1.70 11.25 23.92
C ASN A 181 -2.42 9.93 23.65
N ILE A 182 -2.89 9.25 24.71
CA ILE A 182 -3.59 7.96 24.63
C ILE A 182 -4.96 7.99 25.33
N ASP A 183 -5.48 9.18 25.65
CA ASP A 183 -6.78 9.35 26.32
C ASP A 183 -7.92 8.67 25.54
N GLY A 184 -8.59 7.71 26.17
CA GLY A 184 -9.63 6.90 25.52
C GLY A 184 -9.12 5.96 24.41
N ALA A 185 -7.82 5.69 24.28
CA ALA A 185 -7.31 4.68 23.36
C ALA A 185 -7.63 3.25 23.87
N ASP A 186 -7.96 2.32 22.97
CA ASP A 186 -8.21 0.92 23.31
C ASP A 186 -6.99 0.05 22.96
N PHE A 187 -6.39 -0.61 23.96
CA PHE A 187 -5.22 -1.48 23.82
C PHE A 187 -5.54 -2.97 24.01
N THR A 188 -6.80 -3.38 23.85
CA THR A 188 -7.22 -4.79 24.01
C THR A 188 -6.36 -5.71 23.14
N ASP A 189 -5.86 -6.80 23.72
CA ASP A 189 -4.98 -7.78 23.06
C ASP A 189 -3.71 -7.22 22.39
N VAL A 190 -3.25 -6.02 22.76
CA VAL A 190 -1.96 -5.48 22.29
C VAL A 190 -0.81 -6.04 23.15
N PRO A 191 0.15 -6.81 22.56
CA PRO A 191 1.28 -7.35 23.30
C PRO A 191 2.31 -6.24 23.59
N LEU A 192 2.24 -5.69 24.80
CA LEU A 192 3.18 -4.70 25.34
C LEU A 192 4.20 -5.35 26.29
N ARG A 193 5.46 -4.93 26.18
CA ARG A 193 6.47 -5.19 27.21
C ARG A 193 6.14 -4.47 28.51
N GLU A 194 6.74 -4.93 29.60
CA GLU A 194 6.59 -4.35 30.94
C GLU A 194 6.97 -2.86 30.98
N ASP A 195 8.10 -2.45 30.38
CA ASP A 195 8.54 -1.05 30.31
C ASP A 195 7.59 -0.15 29.51
N GLN A 196 7.02 -0.66 28.41
CA GLN A 196 6.03 0.05 27.61
C GLN A 196 4.73 0.24 28.40
N ARG A 197 4.24 -0.83 29.04
CA ARG A 197 3.02 -0.82 29.85
C ARG A 197 3.15 0.09 31.06
N GLU A 198 4.26 0.01 31.81
CA GLU A 198 4.53 0.87 32.96
C GLU A 198 4.57 2.36 32.57
N TYR A 199 5.12 2.68 31.39
CA TYR A 199 5.07 4.04 30.86
C TYR A 199 3.64 4.48 30.50
N LEU A 200 2.91 3.66 29.73
CA LEU A 200 1.55 3.97 29.27
C LEU A 200 0.59 4.12 30.46
N CYS A 201 0.67 3.25 31.47
CA CYS A 201 -0.17 3.31 32.68
C CYS A 201 0.01 4.58 33.54
N LYS A 202 1.10 5.33 33.35
CA LYS A 202 1.32 6.65 34.00
C LYS A 202 0.59 7.80 33.30
N VAL A 203 0.18 7.61 32.05
CA VAL A 203 -0.49 8.63 31.21
C VAL A 203 -1.85 8.17 30.69
N ALA A 204 -2.25 6.94 30.98
CA ALA A 204 -3.53 6.35 30.59
C ALA A 204 -4.68 6.86 31.44
N ASP A 205 -5.67 7.44 30.77
CA ASP A 205 -6.97 7.85 31.29
C ASP A 205 -8.02 7.71 30.17
N GLY A 206 -9.29 7.94 30.50
CA GLY A 206 -10.39 7.99 29.54
C GLY A 206 -11.01 6.64 29.18
N VAL A 207 -12.10 6.73 28.41
CA VAL A 207 -12.90 5.60 27.93
C VAL A 207 -13.09 5.77 26.43
N ASN A 208 -12.84 4.71 25.67
CA ASN A 208 -12.96 4.75 24.21
C ASN A 208 -14.44 4.94 23.81
N PRO A 209 -14.80 5.98 23.03
CA PRO A 209 -16.18 6.28 22.68
C PRO A 209 -16.80 5.29 21.66
N VAL A 210 -15.99 4.42 21.05
CA VAL A 210 -16.44 3.42 20.06
C VAL A 210 -16.62 2.05 20.70
N THR A 211 -15.70 1.61 21.57
CA THR A 211 -15.74 0.29 22.22
C THR A 211 -16.37 0.32 23.62
N GLY A 212 -16.35 1.47 24.30
CA GLY A 212 -16.78 1.61 25.69
C GLY A 212 -15.74 1.12 26.72
N ASN A 213 -14.56 0.70 26.29
CA ASN A 213 -13.51 0.19 27.17
C ASN A 213 -12.69 1.33 27.81
N SER A 214 -12.32 1.17 29.08
CA SER A 214 -11.35 2.03 29.79
C SER A 214 -9.93 1.78 29.25
N THR A 215 -9.20 2.86 28.95
CA THR A 215 -7.80 2.75 28.48
C THR A 215 -6.91 2.08 29.53
N ARG A 216 -7.15 2.34 30.82
CA ARG A 216 -6.39 1.74 31.93
C ARG A 216 -6.65 0.23 32.05
N ASP A 217 -7.88 -0.18 31.81
CA ASP A 217 -8.32 -1.56 31.94
C ASP A 217 -7.76 -2.40 30.78
N THR A 218 -7.79 -1.86 29.55
CA THR A 218 -7.24 -2.54 28.36
C THR A 218 -5.71 -2.67 28.39
N LEU A 219 -5.02 -1.72 29.02
CA LEU A 219 -3.59 -1.82 29.33
C LEU A 219 -3.26 -2.78 30.49
N LEU A 220 -4.28 -3.24 31.23
CA LEU A 220 -4.16 -4.01 32.47
C LEU A 220 -3.29 -3.29 33.52
N CYS A 221 -3.56 -2.00 33.75
CA CYS A 221 -2.87 -1.21 34.76
C CYS A 221 -3.32 -1.63 36.18
N SER A 222 -2.36 -1.96 37.04
CA SER A 222 -2.55 -2.20 38.49
C SER A 222 -2.68 -0.91 39.30
#